data_AF-A0A8T5S0T2-F1
#
_entry.id   AF-A0A8T5S0T2-F1
#
_cell.length_a   1.000
_cell.length_b   1.000
_cell.length_c   1.000
_cell.angle_alpha   90.00
_cell.angle_beta   90.00
_cell.angle_gamma   90.00
#
_symmetry.space_group_name_H-M   'P 1'
#
loop_
_entity.id
_entity.type
_entity.pdbx_description
1 polymer ?
#
loop_
_entity_poly.entity_id
_entity_poly.type
_entity_poly.pdbx_seq_one_letter_code
_entity_poly.pdbx_strand_id
1 'polypeptide(L)'
;MSSHRKRYARDKEERIAQVVKISQEVIEDDGYDNLSMNLLHKRTNIPIGTLYKDFPDGKEDILLEIMKSFKDQFEGKYEKFDEESIKNFFFTSLDIGRNRRKFLIAVQLETLKNPDSFIMKARKYASDVNVDTFKQVVEYICGHSITNEKFLDILAVWKAIVRQHIIFRNLHGSDEKFMNMMIKIIRGLGT
;
A
#
# COMPACT_ATOMS: atom_id res chain seq x y z
N MET A 1 -21.08 22.59 11.88
CA MET A 1 -19.69 22.52 12.40
C MET A 1 -19.11 23.93 12.46
N SER A 2 -18.56 24.36 13.61
CA SER A 2 -17.99 25.72 13.77
C SER A 2 -16.71 25.92 12.94
N SER A 3 -16.42 27.15 12.52
CA SER A 3 -15.27 27.48 11.66
C SER A 3 -13.92 27.07 12.26
N HIS A 4 -13.78 27.08 13.59
CA HIS A 4 -12.60 26.63 14.31
C HIS A 4 -12.31 25.14 14.16
N ARG A 5 -13.34 24.28 14.16
CA ARG A 5 -13.14 22.83 13.96
C ARG A 5 -12.67 22.51 12.54
N LYS A 6 -13.17 23.24 11.53
CA LYS A 6 -12.73 23.07 10.13
C LYS A 6 -11.27 23.46 9.94
N ARG A 7 -10.84 24.58 10.54
CA ARG A 7 -9.43 25.02 10.48
C ARG A 7 -8.48 24.03 11.13
N TYR A 8 -8.81 23.56 12.34
CA TYR A 8 -7.99 22.56 13.05
C TYR A 8 -7.82 21.24 12.29
N ALA A 9 -8.89 20.75 11.64
CA ALA A 9 -8.84 19.54 10.82
C ALA A 9 -7.90 19.71 9.62
N ARG A 10 -8.02 20.83 8.91
CA ARG A 10 -7.15 21.16 7.77
C ARG A 10 -5.68 21.27 8.17
N ASP A 11 -5.39 21.97 9.27
CA ASP A 11 -4.02 22.11 9.79
C ASP A 11 -3.43 20.74 10.19
N LYS A 12 -4.27 19.78 10.60
CA LYS A 12 -3.86 18.39 10.88
C LYS A 12 -3.57 17.62 9.59
N GLU A 13 -4.43 17.71 8.58
CA GLU A 13 -4.23 17.02 7.31
C GLU A 13 -2.96 17.50 6.59
N GLU A 14 -2.74 18.81 6.52
CA GLU A 14 -1.53 19.40 5.92
C GLU A 14 -0.26 18.92 6.65
N ARG A 15 -0.33 18.82 7.98
CA ARG A 15 0.78 18.32 8.80
C ARG A 15 1.06 16.84 8.58
N ILE A 16 0.03 16.00 8.53
CA ILE A 16 0.18 14.56 8.21
C ILE A 16 0.77 14.41 6.81
N ALA A 17 0.27 15.14 5.82
CA ALA A 17 0.79 15.11 4.45
C ALA A 17 2.27 15.50 4.39
N GLN A 18 2.69 16.53 5.15
CA GLN A 18 4.09 16.92 5.25
C GLN A 18 4.96 15.80 5.84
N VAL A 19 4.52 15.16 6.92
CA VAL A 19 5.24 14.04 7.56
C VAL A 19 5.35 12.85 6.61
N VAL A 20 4.26 12.48 5.94
CA VAL A 20 4.23 11.39 4.94
C VAL A 20 5.23 11.66 3.82
N LYS A 21 5.21 12.87 3.24
CA LYS A 21 6.13 13.26 2.16
C LYS A 21 7.59 13.12 2.58
N ILE A 22 7.98 13.73 3.71
CA ILE A 22 9.37 13.67 4.19
C ILE A 22 9.77 12.24 4.57
N SER A 23 8.85 11.45 5.10
CA SER A 23 9.11 10.05 5.42
C SER A 23 9.35 9.22 4.17
N GLN A 24 8.60 9.45 3.10
CA GLN A 24 8.85 8.82 1.80
C GLN A 24 10.24 9.18 1.26
N GLU A 25 10.62 10.45 1.30
CA GLU A 25 11.95 10.92 0.88
C GLU A 25 13.06 10.21 1.68
N VAL A 26 12.97 10.19 3.01
CA VAL A 26 13.94 9.50 3.87
C VAL A 26 14.02 8.00 3.57
N ILE A 27 12.89 7.33 3.38
CA ILE A 27 12.87 5.90 3.07
C ILE A 27 13.52 5.63 1.71
N GLU A 28 13.23 6.46 0.70
CA GLU A 28 13.76 6.28 -0.65
C GLU A 28 15.23 6.68 -0.79
N ASP A 29 15.71 7.66 -0.02
CA ASP A 29 17.10 8.12 -0.09
C ASP A 29 17.97 7.32 0.89
N ASP A 30 17.64 7.41 2.17
CA ASP A 30 18.47 6.96 3.30
C ASP A 30 18.09 5.56 3.80
N GLY A 31 16.92 5.04 3.43
CA GLY A 31 16.39 3.77 3.91
C GLY A 31 15.61 3.89 5.22
N TYR A 32 14.77 2.89 5.47
CA TYR A 32 13.78 2.94 6.56
C TYR A 32 14.37 2.95 7.97
N ASP A 33 15.53 2.32 8.19
CA ASP A 33 16.17 2.31 9.51
C ASP A 33 16.61 3.71 9.97
N ASN A 34 16.88 4.61 9.02
CA ASN A 34 17.24 6.00 9.28
C ASN A 34 16.03 6.89 9.57
N LEU A 35 14.81 6.42 9.31
CA LEU A 35 13.60 7.12 9.71
C LEU A 35 13.50 7.08 11.25
N SER A 36 13.22 8.24 11.86
CA SER A 36 12.92 8.36 13.29
C SER A 36 12.04 9.56 13.56
N MET A 37 11.28 9.52 14.66
CA MET A 37 10.43 10.65 15.07
C MET A 37 11.27 11.91 15.35
N ASN A 38 12.49 11.75 15.87
CA ASN A 38 13.43 12.86 16.08
C ASN A 38 13.93 13.47 14.76
N LEU A 39 14.21 12.65 13.75
CA LEU A 39 14.56 13.14 12.42
C LEU A 39 13.40 13.93 11.82
N LEU A 40 12.18 13.39 11.91
CA LEU A 40 10.98 14.05 11.40
C LEU A 40 10.72 15.37 12.12
N HIS A 41 10.86 15.42 13.44
CA HIS A 41 10.79 16.67 14.20
C HIS A 41 11.77 17.72 13.64
N LYS A 42 13.03 17.34 13.41
CA LYS A 42 14.06 18.25 12.85
C LYS A 42 13.74 18.70 11.43
N ARG A 43 13.27 17.80 10.56
CA ARG A 43 13.01 18.11 9.13
C ARG A 43 11.69 18.86 8.91
N THR A 44 10.68 18.63 9.75
CA THR A 44 9.34 19.24 9.61
C THR A 44 9.15 20.48 10.47
N ASN A 45 9.98 20.67 11.50
CA ASN A 45 9.79 21.64 12.58
C ASN A 45 8.48 21.45 13.38
N ILE A 46 7.86 20.26 13.32
CA ILE A 46 6.68 19.90 14.12
C ILE A 46 7.15 19.43 15.50
N PRO A 47 6.59 19.93 16.62
CA PRO A 47 6.95 19.46 17.94
C PRO A 47 6.82 17.94 18.10
N ILE A 48 7.80 17.30 18.75
CA ILE A 48 7.83 15.84 18.91
C ILE A 48 6.55 15.29 19.57
N GLY A 49 6.02 15.99 20.57
CA GLY A 49 4.76 15.62 21.22
C GLY A 49 3.54 15.72 20.28
N THR A 50 3.58 16.65 19.32
CA THR A 50 2.55 16.73 18.27
C THR A 50 2.67 15.57 17.29
N LEU A 51 3.90 15.17 16.93
CA LEU A 51 4.11 13.99 16.07
C LEU A 51 3.55 12.72 16.73
N TYR A 52 3.86 12.48 18.01
CA TYR A 52 3.29 11.32 18.72
C TYR A 52 1.77 11.42 18.98
N LYS A 53 1.21 12.64 19.00
CA LYS A 53 -0.24 12.82 19.05
C LYS A 53 -0.92 12.38 17.74
N ASP A 54 -0.29 12.63 16.60
CA ASP A 54 -0.83 12.26 15.28
C ASP A 54 -0.45 10.83 14.86
N PHE A 55 0.71 10.35 15.31
CA PHE A 55 1.28 9.02 15.06
C PHE A 55 1.64 8.35 16.40
N PRO A 56 0.66 7.87 17.17
CA PRO A 56 0.89 7.25 18.49
C PRO A 56 1.89 6.10 18.46
N ASP A 57 1.85 5.27 17.41
CA ASP A 57 2.75 4.13 17.23
C ASP A 57 3.98 4.48 16.37
N GLY A 58 4.21 5.79 16.18
CA GLY A 58 5.37 6.34 15.50
C GLY A 58 5.51 5.85 14.07
N LYS A 59 6.60 5.10 13.80
CA LYS A 59 6.96 4.70 12.43
C LYS A 59 5.97 3.74 11.80
N GLU A 60 5.30 2.91 12.59
CA GLU A 60 4.27 2.00 12.06
C GLU A 60 3.12 2.81 11.47
N ASP A 61 2.58 3.78 12.21
CA ASP A 61 1.48 4.63 11.73
C ASP A 61 1.87 5.45 10.50
N ILE A 62 3.12 5.93 10.45
CA ILE A 62 3.63 6.65 9.28
C ILE A 62 3.64 5.75 8.03
N LEU A 63 4.10 4.50 8.14
CA LEU A 63 4.07 3.57 7.02
C LEU A 63 2.63 3.33 6.54
N LEU A 64 1.68 3.26 7.45
CA LEU A 64 0.27 3.03 7.13
C LEU A 64 -0.35 4.25 6.44
N GLU A 65 -0.01 5.47 6.86
CA GLU A 65 -0.40 6.70 6.13
C GLU A 65 0.25 6.79 4.75
N ILE A 66 1.51 6.36 4.61
CA ILE A 66 2.15 6.23 3.29
C ILE A 66 1.37 5.23 2.42
N MET A 67 0.97 4.06 2.95
CA MET A 67 0.16 3.09 2.22
C MET A 67 -1.16 3.70 1.72
N LYS A 68 -1.82 4.53 2.53
CA LYS A 68 -3.06 5.22 2.13
C LYS A 68 -2.87 6.20 0.99
N SER A 69 -1.74 6.90 0.95
CA SER A 69 -1.43 7.84 -0.15
C SER A 69 -1.37 7.19 -1.53
N PHE A 70 -1.35 5.84 -1.60
CA PHE A 70 -1.35 5.09 -2.85
C PHE A 70 -2.74 4.69 -3.35
N LYS A 71 -3.81 4.99 -2.59
CA LYS A 71 -5.19 4.63 -2.91
C LYS A 71 -5.61 5.07 -4.33
N ASP A 72 -5.15 6.24 -4.76
CA ASP A 72 -5.63 6.87 -6.00
C ASP A 72 -4.90 6.38 -7.27
N GLN A 73 -3.89 5.50 -7.16
CA GLN A 73 -3.03 5.19 -8.31
C GLN A 73 -3.68 4.28 -9.36
N PHE A 74 -4.80 3.63 -9.01
CA PHE A 74 -5.57 2.74 -9.90
C PHE A 74 -7.04 3.13 -10.04
N GLU A 75 -7.54 4.09 -9.23
CA GLU A 75 -8.92 4.54 -9.32
C GLU A 75 -9.17 5.24 -10.67
N GLY A 76 -10.29 4.89 -11.33
CA GLY A 76 -10.73 5.53 -12.58
C GLY A 76 -9.92 5.21 -13.85
N LYS A 77 -8.92 4.32 -13.79
CA LYS A 77 -8.07 4.00 -14.97
C LYS A 77 -8.63 2.96 -15.94
N TYR A 78 -9.65 2.20 -15.54
CA TYR A 78 -10.17 1.09 -16.34
C TYR A 78 -11.69 1.19 -16.43
N GLU A 79 -12.22 1.48 -17.63
CA GLU A 79 -13.66 1.51 -17.90
C GLU A 79 -14.21 0.14 -18.31
N LYS A 80 -13.35 -0.72 -18.88
CA LYS A 80 -13.66 -2.09 -19.27
C LYS A 80 -12.47 -2.99 -18.98
N PHE A 81 -12.75 -4.24 -18.60
CA PHE A 81 -11.71 -5.25 -18.41
C PHE A 81 -11.72 -6.21 -19.60
N ASP A 82 -10.60 -6.22 -20.31
CA ASP A 82 -10.21 -7.18 -21.32
C ASP A 82 -8.79 -7.67 -21.05
N GLU A 83 -8.28 -8.61 -21.86
CA GLU A 83 -6.95 -9.18 -21.66
C GLU A 83 -5.84 -8.12 -21.62
N GLU A 84 -5.92 -7.10 -22.47
CA GLU A 84 -4.94 -6.01 -22.51
C GLU A 84 -5.01 -5.15 -21.24
N SER A 85 -6.21 -4.82 -20.78
CA SER A 85 -6.43 -4.09 -19.54
C SER A 85 -5.90 -4.84 -18.33
N ILE A 86 -6.06 -6.17 -18.27
CA ILE A 86 -5.47 -7.00 -17.20
C ILE A 86 -3.94 -6.96 -17.26
N LYS A 87 -3.35 -7.09 -18.45
CA LYS A 87 -1.90 -6.97 -18.64
C LYS A 87 -1.39 -5.61 -18.15
N ASN A 88 -2.02 -4.54 -18.61
CA ASN A 88 -1.67 -3.17 -18.24
C ASN A 88 -1.80 -2.94 -16.73
N PHE A 89 -2.86 -3.44 -16.11
CA PHE A 89 -3.04 -3.41 -14.66
C PHE A 89 -1.90 -4.10 -13.92
N PHE A 90 -1.51 -5.30 -14.38
CA PHE A 90 -0.44 -6.08 -13.79
C PHE A 90 0.91 -5.37 -13.87
N PHE A 91 1.32 -4.93 -15.07
CA PHE A 91 2.60 -4.27 -15.26
C PHE A 91 2.66 -2.91 -14.57
N THR A 92 1.57 -2.14 -14.60
CA THR A 92 1.48 -0.88 -13.83
C THR A 92 1.67 -1.13 -12.33
N SER A 93 1.09 -2.22 -11.79
CA SER A 93 1.29 -2.63 -10.40
C SER A 93 2.72 -3.00 -10.08
N LEU A 94 3.41 -3.70 -11.00
CA LEU A 94 4.83 -4.01 -10.84
C LEU A 94 5.69 -2.75 -10.86
N ASP A 95 5.45 -1.84 -11.80
CA ASP A 95 6.26 -0.63 -11.98
C ASP A 95 6.11 0.31 -10.79
N ILE A 96 4.87 0.54 -10.31
CA ILE A 96 4.61 1.27 -9.07
C ILE A 96 5.39 0.63 -7.92
N GLY A 97 5.29 -0.68 -7.77
CA GLY A 97 5.97 -1.39 -6.69
C GLY A 97 7.49 -1.32 -6.78
N ARG A 98 8.07 -1.39 -7.98
CA ARG A 98 9.52 -1.25 -8.22
C ARG A 98 10.02 0.15 -7.91
N ASN A 99 9.29 1.17 -8.34
CA ASN A 99 9.57 2.57 -8.02
C ASN A 99 9.46 2.89 -6.53
N ARG A 100 8.87 1.98 -5.75
CA ARG A 100 8.69 2.08 -4.29
C ARG A 100 9.30 0.89 -3.56
N ARG A 101 10.33 0.25 -4.13
CA ARG A 101 10.88 -1.00 -3.60
C ARG A 101 11.43 -0.82 -2.18
N LYS A 102 12.08 0.31 -1.87
CA LYS A 102 12.60 0.59 -0.52
C LYS A 102 11.46 0.71 0.49
N PHE A 103 10.37 1.36 0.11
CA PHE A 103 9.15 1.38 0.91
C PHE A 103 8.54 -0.02 1.13
N LEU A 104 8.46 -0.86 0.11
CA LEU A 104 7.94 -2.22 0.28
C LEU A 104 8.80 -3.07 1.23
N ILE A 105 10.12 -2.87 1.19
CA ILE A 105 11.05 -3.49 2.15
C ILE A 105 10.78 -2.97 3.56
N ALA A 106 10.55 -1.66 3.74
CA ALA A 106 10.20 -1.07 5.03
C ALA A 106 8.96 -1.71 5.66
N VAL A 107 7.89 -1.85 4.86
CA VAL A 107 6.65 -2.52 5.28
C VAL A 107 6.92 -3.98 5.65
N GLN A 108 7.74 -4.69 4.88
CA GLN A 108 8.09 -6.08 5.17
C GLN A 108 8.87 -6.21 6.48
N LEU A 109 9.84 -5.32 6.72
CA LEU A 109 10.63 -5.31 7.97
C LEU A 109 9.74 -5.10 9.19
N GLU A 110 8.82 -4.13 9.16
CA GLU A 110 7.91 -3.90 10.28
C GLU A 110 6.90 -5.02 10.46
N THR A 111 6.38 -5.59 9.37
CA THR A 111 5.51 -6.77 9.44
C THR A 111 6.22 -7.95 10.11
N LEU A 112 7.52 -8.13 9.87
CA LEU A 112 8.29 -9.22 10.49
C LEU A 112 8.64 -8.95 11.96
N LYS A 113 8.77 -7.69 12.37
CA LYS A 113 9.02 -7.33 13.77
C LYS A 113 7.79 -7.55 14.64
N ASN A 114 6.62 -7.09 14.18
CA ASN A 114 5.37 -7.11 14.95
C ASN A 114 4.19 -7.62 14.08
N PRO A 115 4.17 -8.91 13.69
CA PRO A 115 3.22 -9.41 12.69
C PRO A 115 1.76 -9.20 13.08
N ASP A 116 1.37 -9.53 14.30
CA ASP A 116 -0.04 -9.44 14.71
C ASP A 116 -0.55 -7.99 14.75
N SER A 117 0.23 -7.08 15.34
CA SER A 117 -0.09 -5.65 15.40
C SER A 117 -0.22 -5.06 13.99
N PHE A 118 0.79 -5.30 13.14
CA PHE A 118 0.82 -4.74 11.81
C PHE A 118 -0.30 -5.31 10.93
N ILE A 119 -0.56 -6.62 10.98
CA ILE A 119 -1.64 -7.26 10.22
C ILE A 119 -3.00 -6.74 10.66
N MET A 120 -3.26 -6.63 11.97
CA MET A 120 -4.51 -6.07 12.48
C MET A 120 -4.75 -4.65 11.97
N LYS A 121 -3.74 -3.79 12.07
CA LYS A 121 -3.79 -2.41 11.57
C LYS A 121 -3.98 -2.38 10.05
N ALA A 122 -3.17 -3.12 9.30
CA ALA A 122 -3.25 -3.19 7.83
C ALA A 122 -4.62 -3.68 7.34
N ARG A 123 -5.24 -4.64 8.03
CA ARG A 123 -6.61 -5.10 7.72
C ARG A 123 -7.63 -4.00 7.93
N LYS A 124 -7.56 -3.28 9.07
CA LYS A 124 -8.42 -2.12 9.35
C LYS A 124 -8.28 -1.04 8.27
N TYR A 125 -7.07 -0.80 7.77
CA TYR A 125 -6.91 0.15 6.66
C TYR A 125 -7.40 -0.41 5.32
N ALA A 126 -7.20 -1.70 5.05
CA ALA A 126 -7.66 -2.32 3.83
C ALA A 126 -9.20 -2.27 3.68
N SER A 127 -9.95 -2.31 4.80
CA SER A 127 -11.40 -2.12 4.77
C SER A 127 -11.84 -0.68 4.43
N ASP A 128 -10.96 0.31 4.57
CA ASP A 128 -11.24 1.73 4.27
C ASP A 128 -10.83 2.14 2.83
N VAL A 129 -10.15 1.23 2.12
CA VAL A 129 -9.67 1.45 0.76
C VAL A 129 -10.70 0.93 -0.24
N ASN A 130 -11.03 1.74 -1.24
CA ASN A 130 -11.81 1.27 -2.37
C ASN A 130 -10.92 0.31 -3.17
N VAL A 131 -11.36 -0.95 -3.24
CA VAL A 131 -10.65 -2.06 -3.89
C VAL A 131 -11.47 -2.59 -5.08
N ASP A 132 -12.48 -1.84 -5.53
CA ASP A 132 -13.45 -2.25 -6.54
C ASP A 132 -12.76 -2.58 -7.86
N THR A 133 -11.84 -1.73 -8.33
CA THR A 133 -11.03 -1.99 -9.54
C THR A 133 -10.27 -3.32 -9.41
N PHE A 134 -9.67 -3.59 -8.26
CA PHE A 134 -8.92 -4.81 -8.01
C PHE A 134 -9.84 -6.03 -7.97
N LYS A 135 -11.03 -5.88 -7.37
CA LYS A 135 -12.04 -6.91 -7.32
C LYS A 135 -12.55 -7.27 -8.70
N GLN A 136 -12.82 -6.27 -9.54
CA GLN A 136 -13.25 -6.47 -10.92
C GLN A 136 -12.17 -7.19 -11.76
N VAL A 137 -10.89 -6.86 -11.57
CA VAL A 137 -9.76 -7.61 -12.17
C VAL A 137 -9.80 -9.08 -11.75
N VAL A 138 -9.98 -9.35 -10.45
CA VAL A 138 -10.03 -10.72 -9.93
C VAL A 138 -11.24 -11.47 -10.48
N GLU A 139 -12.43 -10.87 -10.47
CA GLU A 139 -13.67 -11.46 -11.00
C GLU A 139 -13.55 -11.75 -12.50
N TYR A 140 -12.95 -10.85 -13.26
CA TYR A 140 -12.65 -11.07 -14.68
C TYR A 140 -11.73 -12.27 -14.88
N ILE A 141 -10.66 -12.38 -14.08
CA ILE A 141 -9.71 -13.50 -14.16
C ILE A 141 -10.41 -14.84 -13.81
N CYS A 142 -11.26 -14.83 -12.78
CA CYS A 142 -12.03 -16.00 -12.34
C CYS A 142 -13.17 -16.37 -13.30
N GLY A 143 -13.72 -15.40 -14.05
CA GLY A 143 -14.86 -15.58 -14.94
C GLY A 143 -16.22 -15.59 -14.24
N HIS A 144 -16.27 -15.21 -12.96
CA HIS A 144 -17.50 -15.09 -12.17
C HIS A 144 -17.32 -14.10 -11.01
N SER A 145 -18.43 -13.67 -10.40
CA SER A 145 -18.39 -12.82 -9.21
C SER A 145 -17.86 -13.58 -7.99
N ILE A 146 -17.21 -12.86 -7.07
CA ILE A 146 -16.71 -13.43 -5.83
C ILE A 146 -17.17 -12.64 -4.61
N THR A 147 -17.25 -13.31 -3.46
CA THR A 147 -17.58 -12.66 -2.19
C THR A 147 -16.44 -11.71 -1.78
N ASN A 148 -16.75 -10.72 -0.94
CA ASN A 148 -15.74 -9.79 -0.44
C ASN A 148 -14.68 -10.50 0.41
N GLU A 149 -15.09 -11.48 1.22
CA GLU A 149 -14.17 -12.30 2.02
C GLU A 149 -13.17 -13.03 1.13
N LYS A 150 -13.67 -13.75 0.13
CA LYS A 150 -12.83 -14.47 -0.84
C LYS A 150 -11.91 -13.54 -1.62
N PHE A 151 -12.41 -12.35 -1.99
CA PHE A 151 -11.60 -11.31 -2.62
C PHE A 151 -10.44 -10.85 -1.71
N LEU A 152 -10.69 -10.63 -0.43
CA LEU A 152 -9.66 -10.21 0.53
C LEU A 152 -8.57 -11.27 0.70
N ASP A 153 -8.94 -12.56 0.68
CA ASP A 153 -7.98 -13.66 0.71
C ASP A 153 -7.09 -13.68 -0.55
N ILE A 154 -7.70 -13.59 -1.73
CA ILE A 154 -6.98 -13.50 -3.01
C ILE A 154 -6.05 -12.28 -3.02
N LEU A 155 -6.53 -11.13 -2.55
CA LEU A 155 -5.75 -9.89 -2.47
C LEU A 155 -4.55 -10.04 -1.53
N ALA A 156 -4.70 -10.75 -0.42
CA ALA A 156 -3.62 -11.03 0.52
C ALA A 156 -2.53 -11.90 -0.14
N VAL A 157 -2.92 -12.98 -0.81
CA VAL A 157 -2.00 -13.85 -1.56
C VAL A 157 -1.30 -13.07 -2.68
N TRP A 158 -2.05 -12.30 -3.46
CA TRP A 158 -1.51 -11.44 -4.51
C TRP A 158 -0.45 -10.49 -3.95
N LYS A 159 -0.78 -9.73 -2.91
CA LYS A 159 0.13 -8.75 -2.32
C LYS A 159 1.40 -9.42 -1.80
N ALA A 160 1.29 -10.59 -1.16
CA ALA A 160 2.45 -11.33 -0.67
C ALA A 160 3.40 -11.75 -1.82
N ILE A 161 2.85 -12.38 -2.86
CA ILE A 161 3.64 -12.90 -3.97
C ILE A 161 4.23 -11.76 -4.82
N VAL A 162 3.44 -10.73 -5.15
CA VAL A 162 3.91 -9.57 -5.93
C VAL A 162 5.01 -8.82 -5.18
N ARG A 163 4.88 -8.62 -3.86
CA ARG A 163 5.94 -8.01 -3.05
C ARG A 163 7.24 -8.80 -3.13
N GLN A 164 7.20 -10.13 -3.01
CA GLN A 164 8.40 -10.96 -3.13
C GLN A 164 9.02 -10.83 -4.52
N HIS A 165 8.22 -10.86 -5.57
CA HIS A 165 8.69 -10.68 -6.94
C HIS A 165 9.43 -9.34 -7.12
N ILE A 166 8.91 -8.26 -6.56
CA ILE A 166 9.53 -6.92 -6.61
C ILE A 166 10.79 -6.86 -5.73
N ILE A 167 10.70 -7.32 -4.48
CA ILE A 167 11.80 -7.25 -3.51
C ILE A 167 12.98 -8.08 -3.97
N PHE A 168 12.77 -9.27 -4.52
CA PHE A 168 13.84 -10.17 -4.96
C PHE A 168 14.14 -10.07 -6.47
N ARG A 169 13.74 -8.97 -7.11
CA ARG A 169 14.05 -8.65 -8.53
C ARG A 169 13.76 -9.81 -9.47
N ASN A 170 12.48 -10.08 -9.67
CA ASN A 170 11.97 -11.04 -10.64
C ASN A 170 12.18 -12.51 -10.21
N LEU A 171 11.94 -12.79 -8.92
CA LEU A 171 12.09 -14.12 -8.30
C LEU A 171 11.42 -15.27 -9.07
N HIS A 172 10.32 -14.97 -9.76
CA HIS A 172 9.49 -15.94 -10.47
C HIS A 172 9.71 -15.92 -11.99
N GLY A 173 10.88 -15.45 -12.45
CA GLY A 173 11.21 -15.29 -13.86
C GLY A 173 10.76 -13.95 -14.42
N SER A 174 10.63 -13.82 -15.74
CA SER A 174 10.18 -12.57 -16.37
C SER A 174 8.78 -12.15 -15.90
N ASP A 175 8.48 -10.86 -16.00
CA ASP A 175 7.20 -10.31 -15.57
C ASP A 175 6.01 -10.97 -16.27
N GLU A 176 6.16 -11.33 -17.55
CA GLU A 176 5.15 -12.05 -18.30
C GLU A 176 4.92 -13.48 -17.77
N LYS A 177 6.00 -14.21 -17.45
CA LYS A 177 5.91 -15.53 -16.81
C LYS A 177 5.24 -15.40 -15.44
N PHE A 178 5.60 -14.37 -14.69
CA PHE A 178 5.04 -14.07 -13.38
C PHE A 178 3.55 -13.72 -13.45
N MET A 179 3.14 -12.87 -14.38
CA MET A 179 1.72 -12.55 -14.63
C MET A 179 0.91 -13.79 -14.98
N ASN A 180 1.41 -14.61 -15.90
CA ASN A 180 0.75 -15.85 -16.29
C ASN A 180 0.62 -16.83 -15.11
N MET A 181 1.62 -16.89 -14.23
CA MET A 181 1.54 -17.64 -12.98
C MET A 181 0.46 -17.08 -12.04
N MET A 182 0.44 -15.75 -11.84
CA MET A 182 -0.55 -15.09 -10.98
C MET A 182 -1.98 -15.28 -11.46
N ILE A 183 -2.24 -15.20 -12.77
CA ILE A 183 -3.56 -15.47 -13.37
C ILE A 183 -4.02 -16.90 -13.03
N LYS A 184 -3.13 -17.89 -13.13
CA LYS A 184 -3.44 -19.28 -12.77
C LYS A 184 -3.72 -19.44 -11.29
N ILE A 185 -2.94 -18.80 -10.42
CA ILE A 185 -3.13 -18.82 -8.96
C ILE A 185 -4.49 -18.21 -8.61
N ILE A 186 -4.82 -17.03 -9.15
CA ILE A 186 -6.10 -16.37 -8.87
C ILE A 186 -7.27 -17.24 -9.32
N ARG A 187 -7.21 -17.82 -10.54
CA ARG A 187 -8.26 -18.73 -11.02
C ARG A 187 -8.45 -19.93 -10.09
N GLY A 188 -7.36 -20.56 -9.67
CA GLY A 188 -7.42 -21.71 -8.76
C GLY A 188 -7.89 -21.34 -7.36
N LEU A 189 -7.63 -20.11 -6.91
CA LEU A 189 -8.18 -19.61 -5.66
C LEU A 189 -9.65 -19.21 -5.81
N GLY A 190 -10.10 -18.74 -6.97
CA GLY A 190 -11.44 -18.22 -7.20
C GLY A 190 -12.57 -19.27 -7.17
N THR A 191 -12.24 -20.54 -7.41
CA THR A 191 -13.17 -21.67 -7.24
C THR A 191 -13.65 -21.82 -5.81
#